data_AF-A0A812BH55-F1
#
_entry.id   AF-A0A812BH55-F1
#
_cell.length_a   1.000
_cell.length_b   1.000
_cell.length_c   1.000
_cell.angle_alpha   90.00
_cell.angle_beta   90.00
_cell.angle_gamma   90.00
#
_symmetry.space_group_name_H-M   'P 1'
#
loop_
_entity.id
_entity.type
_entity.pdbx_description
1 polymer ?
#
loop_
_entity_poly.entity_id
_entity_poly.type
_entity_poly.pdbx_seq_one_letter_code
_entity_poly.pdbx_strand_id
1 'polypeptide(L)'
;MQHVATDVILASEPPDSLFIPDMAVLQKSSLNSKTKSVYVQTDYRDADVQTDPYTPEYVVHPGSQPEILTLATLSWGRGLPAGVAEVEMIERARAKREWEKTLPPLNDLNQLEKRRQMLEAMELKEWALREQMIEKLQLEQLELLKKLLSDREEKQASITNKRLDKIWTLKQKEKEKRFQKIRLDHIRALRKLHLSKKNVERKFERRDIVKDYINDGSTVFAPLTRNGVFPDSKQNQYVVQSSFLSTYDGLLDLEQTLPDFVTNPRIKVPVTPVKKIGSYIKRKYKQEFELKDIHEKILAGKIPKKVDIKPLRYLVKIEKPKPRPPTPSVEGPSPEMEEKELAVIYLQQLLRGKAIHNMGKQKRQVTLALQRQRQTYEHKENIVHEALSRIEGTTIGNMFDFLSKELIRLQEERRIHAFAMLAERQRRIREAEESGLRQEEERRRREDDEIFKQVVKVHQNTVDTYLEDIILQSVEYTAEKEARTYIQQLANKINDITYEMESKRTQLETEEIVGDLIHNFLLPDVEKDIMREKGYSGTYGQ
;
A
#
# COMPACT_ATOMS: atom_id res chain seq x y z
N MET A 1 -14.42 -22.17 -29.29
CA MET A 1 -13.14 -21.46 -29.20
C MET A 1 -13.01 -20.90 -27.81
N GLN A 2 -11.86 -21.14 -27.20
CA GLN A 2 -11.48 -20.71 -25.85
C GLN A 2 -11.53 -19.18 -25.76
N HIS A 3 -12.10 -18.64 -24.69
CA HIS A 3 -11.70 -17.33 -24.19
C HIS A 3 -11.44 -17.44 -22.70
N VAL A 4 -10.15 -17.47 -22.40
CA VAL A 4 -9.52 -17.40 -21.08
C VAL A 4 -9.69 -15.99 -20.54
N ALA A 5 -9.90 -15.90 -19.23
CA ALA A 5 -10.00 -14.66 -18.49
C ALA A 5 -8.71 -13.82 -18.61
N THR A 6 -8.87 -12.51 -18.80
CA THR A 6 -7.83 -11.51 -18.62
C THR A 6 -8.22 -10.67 -17.42
N ASP A 7 -7.56 -10.91 -16.30
CA ASP A 7 -7.44 -9.96 -15.18
C ASP A 7 -6.18 -10.34 -14.38
N VAL A 8 -5.03 -9.96 -14.95
CA VAL A 8 -3.76 -9.89 -14.24
C VAL A 8 -3.70 -8.50 -13.61
N ILE A 9 -3.97 -8.42 -12.32
CA ILE A 9 -3.54 -7.28 -11.48
C ILE A 9 -2.42 -7.81 -10.59
N LEU A 10 -1.25 -7.20 -10.80
CA LEU A 10 0.01 -7.44 -10.10
C LEU A 10 -0.19 -7.52 -8.58
N ALA A 11 0.20 -8.66 -8.01
CA ALA A 11 0.40 -8.79 -6.58
C ALA A 11 1.51 -7.82 -6.16
N SER A 12 1.17 -6.86 -5.30
CA SER A 12 2.17 -6.07 -4.57
C SER A 12 2.90 -7.01 -3.61
N GLU A 13 4.21 -7.10 -3.78
CA GLU A 13 5.14 -7.85 -2.95
C GLU A 13 4.98 -7.52 -1.45
N PRO A 14 5.21 -8.49 -0.54
CA PRO A 14 5.24 -8.22 0.89
C PRO A 14 6.39 -7.23 1.20
N PRO A 15 6.25 -6.36 2.23
CA PRO A 15 7.33 -5.44 2.56
C PRO A 15 8.56 -6.22 2.98
N ASP A 16 9.65 -5.99 2.23
CA ASP A 16 10.98 -6.49 2.48
C ASP A 16 11.34 -6.43 3.97
N SER A 17 11.73 -7.60 4.47
CA SER A 17 12.64 -7.74 5.60
C SER A 17 13.82 -6.78 5.43
N LEU A 18 13.82 -5.73 6.27
CA LEU A 18 14.98 -5.01 6.78
C LEU A 18 16.29 -5.24 6.00
N PHE A 19 16.43 -4.50 4.90
CA PHE A 19 17.73 -4.21 4.30
C PHE A 19 18.56 -3.45 5.35
N ILE A 20 19.56 -4.14 5.91
CA ILE A 20 20.70 -3.49 6.56
C ILE A 20 21.43 -2.74 5.44
N PRO A 21 21.68 -1.43 5.53
CA PRO A 21 22.41 -0.73 4.50
C PRO A 21 23.86 -1.22 4.50
N ASP A 22 24.27 -1.88 3.42
CA ASP A 22 25.67 -2.00 3.04
C ASP A 22 26.21 -0.58 2.80
N MET A 23 26.74 0.00 3.87
CA MET A 23 27.42 1.27 3.84
C MET A 23 28.77 1.08 3.15
N ALA A 24 28.87 1.73 1.98
CA ALA A 24 30.10 2.17 1.32
C ALA A 24 30.94 1.12 0.57
N VAL A 25 30.43 0.71 -0.60
CA VAL A 25 31.31 0.52 -1.77
C VAL A 25 31.74 1.89 -2.27
N LEU A 26 32.72 2.47 -1.58
CA LEU A 26 33.52 3.57 -2.11
C LEU A 26 34.42 2.99 -3.20
N GLN A 27 34.20 3.42 -4.44
CA GLN A 27 35.20 3.38 -5.49
C GLN A 27 36.51 3.97 -4.96
N LYS A 28 37.48 3.11 -4.61
CA LYS A 28 38.87 3.53 -4.50
C LYS A 28 39.50 3.39 -5.86
N SER A 29 39.58 4.52 -6.54
CA SER A 29 40.56 4.78 -7.57
C SER A 29 41.96 4.41 -7.07
N SER A 30 42.70 3.74 -7.93
CA SER A 30 44.07 3.31 -7.73
C SER A 30 44.99 4.49 -7.44
N LEU A 31 45.64 4.43 -6.28
CA LEU A 31 46.91 5.11 -6.05
C LEU A 31 47.94 4.03 -5.72
N ASN A 32 48.93 3.93 -6.59
CA ASN A 32 50.04 2.98 -6.53
C ASN A 32 50.72 2.99 -5.14
N SER A 33 50.44 1.98 -4.31
CA SER A 33 51.28 1.66 -3.15
C SER A 33 52.35 0.65 -3.58
N LYS A 34 53.61 0.92 -3.22
CA LYS A 34 54.77 0.04 -3.50
C LYS A 34 54.81 -1.23 -2.63
N THR A 35 53.73 -1.55 -1.93
CA THR A 35 53.68 -2.64 -0.93
C THR A 35 52.63 -3.66 -1.33
N LYS A 36 53.08 -4.88 -1.66
CA LYS A 36 52.21 -6.04 -1.82
C LYS A 36 51.82 -6.57 -0.45
N SER A 37 50.55 -6.51 -0.10
CA SER A 37 50.01 -7.25 1.05
C SER A 37 49.88 -8.73 0.69
N VAL A 38 50.57 -9.59 1.42
CA VAL A 38 50.44 -11.05 1.34
C VAL A 38 49.50 -11.48 2.45
N TYR A 39 48.44 -12.23 2.11
CA TYR A 39 47.56 -12.85 3.09
C TYR A 39 47.82 -14.35 3.08
N VAL A 40 47.93 -14.95 4.27
CA VAL A 40 48.00 -16.40 4.46
C VAL A 40 46.73 -16.79 5.19
N GLN A 41 45.99 -17.76 4.63
CA GLN A 41 44.81 -18.33 5.25
C GLN A 41 45.27 -19.39 6.25
N THR A 42 45.11 -19.14 7.55
CA THR A 42 45.31 -20.15 8.59
C THR A 42 44.03 -20.98 8.73
N ASP A 43 44.17 -22.29 8.97
CA ASP A 43 43.03 -23.21 9.13
C ASP A 43 42.14 -22.86 10.33
N TYR A 44 42.67 -22.08 11.28
CA TYR A 44 41.98 -21.57 12.46
C TYR A 44 42.00 -20.05 12.49
N ARG A 45 40.94 -19.41 13.02
CA ARG A 45 40.96 -17.97 13.26
C ARG A 45 41.90 -17.67 14.42
N ASP A 46 42.55 -16.50 14.39
CA ASP A 46 43.45 -16.04 15.45
C ASP A 46 42.77 -16.01 16.84
N ALA A 47 41.45 -15.81 16.86
CA ALA A 47 40.63 -15.90 18.07
C ALA A 47 40.51 -17.32 18.66
N ASP A 48 40.64 -18.36 17.84
CA ASP A 48 40.54 -19.77 18.28
C ASP A 48 41.84 -20.27 18.91
N VAL A 49 42.96 -19.54 18.71
CA VAL A 49 44.27 -19.85 19.29
C VAL A 49 44.48 -19.13 20.64
N GLN A 50 43.58 -18.22 21.02
CA GLN A 50 43.62 -17.52 22.31
C GLN A 50 43.09 -18.42 23.42
N THR A 51 44.00 -19.05 24.15
CA THR A 51 43.68 -19.83 25.36
C THR A 51 43.87 -19.00 26.63
N ASP A 52 43.13 -19.37 27.68
CA ASP A 52 43.35 -18.79 29.00
C ASP A 52 44.79 -19.14 29.49
N PRO A 53 45.50 -18.21 30.16
CA PRO A 53 46.82 -18.48 30.71
C PRO A 53 46.77 -19.68 31.67
N TYR A 54 47.72 -20.60 31.53
CA TYR A 54 47.80 -21.79 32.39
C TYR A 54 47.93 -21.41 33.88
N THR A 55 47.01 -21.91 34.71
CA THR A 55 47.04 -21.78 36.18
C THR A 55 47.55 -23.07 36.82
N PRO A 56 48.71 -23.06 37.52
CA PRO A 56 49.26 -24.27 38.15
C PRO A 56 48.44 -24.73 39.36
N GLU A 57 48.52 -26.03 39.66
CA GLU A 57 47.93 -26.62 40.87
C GLU A 57 48.66 -26.15 42.14
N TYR A 58 47.92 -25.97 43.24
CA TYR A 58 48.45 -25.48 44.52
C TYR A 58 48.10 -26.43 45.67
N VAL A 59 48.96 -26.47 46.71
CA VAL A 59 48.75 -27.27 47.93
C VAL A 59 48.57 -26.34 49.12
N VAL A 60 47.49 -26.55 49.89
CA VAL A 60 47.16 -25.74 51.07
C VAL A 60 47.49 -26.53 52.35
N HIS A 61 48.20 -25.89 53.29
CA HIS A 61 48.48 -26.49 54.60
C HIS A 61 47.19 -26.61 55.44
N PRO A 62 47.00 -27.72 56.19
CA PRO A 62 45.83 -27.89 57.06
C PRO A 62 45.74 -26.75 58.08
N GLY A 63 44.64 -25.98 58.04
CA GLY A 63 44.39 -24.84 58.92
C GLY A 63 44.76 -23.46 58.35
N SER A 64 45.41 -23.39 57.17
CA SER A 64 45.66 -22.12 56.47
C SER A 64 44.64 -21.93 55.34
N GLN A 65 43.96 -20.79 55.28
CA GLN A 65 43.06 -20.41 54.18
C GLN A 65 43.54 -19.09 53.55
N PRO A 66 44.42 -19.14 52.53
CA PRO A 66 44.95 -17.92 51.91
C PRO A 66 43.89 -17.16 51.11
N GLU A 67 43.93 -15.82 51.21
CA GLU A 67 42.92 -14.93 50.59
C GLU A 67 42.86 -15.03 49.06
N ILE A 68 43.99 -15.38 48.45
CA ILE A 68 44.15 -15.45 47.00
C ILE A 68 43.26 -16.55 46.41
N LEU A 69 42.99 -17.63 47.16
CA LEU A 69 42.17 -18.75 46.68
C LEU A 69 40.69 -18.40 46.59
N THR A 70 40.19 -17.42 47.35
CA THR A 70 38.83 -16.93 47.17
C THR A 70 38.64 -16.07 45.92
N LEU A 71 39.74 -15.64 45.30
CA LEU A 71 39.73 -14.85 44.07
C LEU A 71 40.01 -15.70 42.83
N ALA A 72 40.14 -17.02 42.98
CA ALA A 72 40.38 -17.94 41.88
C ALA A 72 39.24 -17.97 40.84
N THR A 73 38.06 -17.44 41.17
CA THR A 73 36.93 -17.27 40.25
C THR A 73 37.07 -16.08 39.31
N LEU A 74 37.97 -15.14 39.61
CA LEU A 74 38.27 -13.99 38.75
C LEU A 74 39.31 -14.39 37.72
N SER A 75 38.95 -14.36 36.44
CA SER A 75 39.85 -14.60 35.31
C SER A 75 39.82 -13.44 34.32
N TRP A 76 40.74 -13.44 33.35
CA TRP A 76 40.76 -12.41 32.29
C TRP A 76 39.42 -12.41 31.53
N GLY A 77 38.78 -11.24 31.42
CA GLY A 77 37.44 -11.12 30.85
C GLY A 77 36.29 -11.58 31.76
N ARG A 78 36.59 -12.18 32.91
CA ARG A 78 35.64 -12.51 34.00
C ARG A 78 36.05 -11.81 35.29
N GLY A 79 36.06 -10.48 35.26
CA GLY A 79 36.31 -9.60 36.41
C GLY A 79 37.75 -9.11 36.57
N LEU A 80 38.65 -9.46 35.64
CA LEU A 80 39.95 -8.80 35.47
C LEU A 80 40.02 -8.12 34.09
N PRO A 81 40.52 -6.86 34.00
CA PRO A 81 41.09 -6.03 35.07
C PRO A 81 40.02 -5.61 36.10
N ALA A 82 40.42 -5.62 37.38
CA ALA A 82 39.50 -5.38 38.49
C ALA A 82 38.94 -3.95 38.42
N GLY A 83 37.63 -3.85 38.28
CA GLY A 83 36.85 -2.63 38.43
C GLY A 83 36.40 -2.42 39.88
N VAL A 84 35.60 -1.37 40.09
CA VAL A 84 35.12 -0.98 41.41
C VAL A 84 34.29 -2.08 42.08
N ALA A 85 33.51 -2.83 41.30
CA ALA A 85 32.67 -3.90 41.82
C ALA A 85 33.48 -5.11 42.32
N GLU A 86 34.55 -5.51 41.63
CA GLU A 86 35.42 -6.59 42.10
C GLU A 86 36.22 -6.15 43.33
N VAL A 87 36.68 -4.90 43.38
CA VAL A 87 37.37 -4.35 44.56
C VAL A 87 36.46 -4.32 45.78
N GLU A 88 35.22 -3.84 45.64
CA GLU A 88 34.24 -3.85 46.72
C GLU A 88 33.90 -5.28 47.18
N MET A 89 33.84 -6.25 46.26
CA MET A 89 33.61 -7.66 46.60
C MET A 89 34.78 -8.24 47.42
N ILE A 90 36.02 -7.91 47.06
CA ILE A 90 37.23 -8.29 47.80
C ILE A 90 37.24 -7.67 49.21
N GLU A 91 36.93 -6.39 49.33
CA GLU A 91 36.86 -5.69 50.61
C GLU A 91 35.78 -6.28 51.52
N ARG A 92 34.62 -6.64 50.96
CA ARG A 92 33.55 -7.34 51.70
C ARG A 92 34.00 -8.72 52.17
N ALA A 93 34.70 -9.49 51.34
CA ALA A 93 35.23 -10.80 51.73
C ALA A 93 36.27 -10.68 52.87
N ARG A 94 37.11 -9.64 52.86
CA ARG A 94 38.04 -9.34 53.95
C ARG A 94 37.32 -8.94 55.23
N ALA A 95 36.36 -8.02 55.15
CA ALA A 95 35.55 -7.61 56.29
C ALA A 95 34.78 -8.79 56.91
N LYS A 96 34.28 -9.71 56.08
CA LYS A 96 33.64 -10.96 56.53
C LYS A 96 34.60 -11.84 57.32
N ARG A 97 35.84 -12.04 56.84
CA ARG A 97 36.86 -12.82 57.56
C ARG A 97 37.28 -12.17 58.88
N GLU A 98 37.46 -10.85 58.89
CA GLU A 98 37.77 -10.11 60.12
C GLU A 98 36.64 -10.28 61.14
N TRP A 99 35.40 -10.20 60.68
CA TRP A 99 34.23 -10.46 61.51
C TRP A 99 34.13 -11.93 61.98
N GLU A 100 34.42 -12.92 61.13
CA GLU A 100 34.42 -14.34 61.51
C GLU A 100 35.42 -14.64 62.64
N LYS A 101 36.56 -13.93 62.69
CA LYS A 101 37.52 -14.01 63.80
C LYS A 101 36.95 -13.48 65.13
N THR A 102 35.97 -12.58 65.08
CA THR A 102 35.30 -12.03 66.29
C THR A 102 34.22 -12.96 66.86
N LEU A 103 33.89 -14.06 66.18
CA LEU A 103 32.86 -14.98 66.62
C LEU A 103 33.31 -15.83 67.84
N PRO A 104 32.40 -16.09 68.80
CA PRO A 104 32.64 -17.03 69.90
C PRO A 104 33.09 -18.42 69.42
N PRO A 105 34.04 -19.09 70.10
CA PRO A 105 34.48 -20.44 69.73
C PRO A 105 33.34 -21.47 69.89
N LEU A 106 33.39 -22.55 69.11
CA LEU A 106 32.34 -23.58 69.08
C LEU A 106 32.22 -24.39 70.38
N ASN A 107 33.23 -24.34 71.26
CA ASN A 107 33.31 -25.18 72.45
C ASN A 107 32.44 -24.66 73.63
N ASP A 108 31.96 -23.42 73.58
CA ASP A 108 31.25 -22.78 74.69
C ASP A 108 29.72 -22.82 74.49
N LEU A 109 29.04 -23.77 75.17
CA LEU A 109 27.58 -23.98 75.06
C LEU A 109 26.75 -22.72 75.44
N ASN A 110 27.25 -21.89 76.36
CA ASN A 110 26.57 -20.68 76.83
C ASN A 110 26.59 -19.52 75.81
N GLN A 111 27.44 -19.58 74.78
CA GLN A 111 27.60 -18.51 73.78
C GLN A 111 27.08 -18.89 72.39
N LEU A 112 26.54 -20.10 72.22
CA LEU A 112 26.00 -20.59 70.95
C LEU A 112 24.88 -19.72 70.40
N GLU A 113 23.94 -19.28 71.24
CA GLU A 113 22.84 -18.41 70.83
C GLU A 113 23.33 -17.04 70.32
N LYS A 114 24.33 -16.48 71.01
CA LYS A 114 24.97 -15.22 70.58
C LYS A 114 25.69 -15.39 69.24
N ARG A 115 26.40 -16.50 69.04
CA ARG A 115 27.05 -16.83 67.76
C ARG A 115 26.01 -16.97 66.63
N ARG A 116 24.89 -17.64 66.90
CA ARG A 116 23.79 -17.80 65.93
C ARG A 116 23.18 -16.45 65.55
N GLN A 117 22.86 -15.59 66.52
CA GLN A 117 22.33 -14.26 66.26
C GLN A 117 23.31 -13.38 65.46
N MET A 118 24.60 -13.49 65.74
CA MET A 118 25.64 -12.78 65.00
C MET A 118 25.72 -13.26 63.55
N LEU A 119 25.63 -14.57 63.31
CA LEU A 119 25.57 -15.16 61.96
C LEU A 119 24.32 -14.72 61.20
N GLU A 120 23.13 -14.88 61.79
CA GLU A 120 21.86 -14.45 61.18
C GLU A 120 21.89 -12.95 60.86
N ALA A 121 22.41 -12.10 61.76
CA ALA A 121 22.52 -10.67 61.53
C ALA A 121 23.49 -10.31 60.38
N MET A 122 24.57 -11.06 60.20
CA MET A 122 25.48 -10.84 59.08
C MET A 122 24.91 -11.36 57.75
N GLU A 123 24.25 -12.52 57.75
CA GLU A 123 23.55 -13.03 56.57
C GLU A 123 22.50 -12.04 56.06
N LEU A 124 21.72 -11.44 56.97
CA LEU A 124 20.75 -10.40 56.62
C LEU A 124 21.40 -9.16 56.00
N LYS A 125 22.58 -8.75 56.49
CA LYS A 125 23.34 -7.63 55.89
C LYS A 125 23.86 -7.98 54.51
N GLU A 126 24.38 -9.18 54.31
CA GLU A 126 24.83 -9.66 53.00
C GLU A 126 23.68 -9.75 52.00
N TRP A 127 22.52 -10.24 52.45
CA TRP A 127 21.30 -10.28 51.64
C TRP A 127 20.81 -8.87 51.29
N ALA A 128 20.80 -7.93 52.23
CA ALA A 128 20.41 -6.55 51.97
C ALA A 128 21.33 -5.87 50.94
N LEU A 129 22.65 -6.10 51.01
CA LEU A 129 23.60 -5.58 50.03
C LEU A 129 23.41 -6.20 48.64
N ARG A 130 23.12 -7.52 48.59
CA ARG A 130 22.80 -8.20 47.34
C ARG A 130 21.52 -7.66 46.73
N GLU A 131 20.51 -7.42 47.54
CA GLU A 131 19.23 -6.86 47.10
C GLU A 131 19.41 -5.44 46.54
N GLN A 132 20.18 -4.58 47.21
CA GLN A 132 20.53 -3.25 46.70
C GLN A 132 21.27 -3.30 45.36
N MET A 133 22.15 -4.28 45.15
CA MET A 133 22.83 -4.45 43.88
C MET A 133 21.87 -4.88 42.76
N ILE A 134 20.97 -5.81 43.08
CA ILE A 134 19.91 -6.23 42.14
C ILE A 134 19.01 -5.04 41.80
N GLU A 135 18.62 -4.24 42.78
CA GLU A 135 17.81 -3.04 42.59
C GLU A 135 18.51 -2.02 41.68
N LYS A 136 19.81 -1.75 41.88
CA LYS A 136 20.60 -0.88 41.00
C LYS A 136 20.60 -1.37 39.55
N LEU A 137 20.87 -2.66 39.33
CA LEU A 137 20.84 -3.26 37.99
C LEU A 137 19.44 -3.17 37.36
N GLN A 138 18.39 -3.43 38.14
CA GLN A 138 17.02 -3.29 37.67
C GLN A 138 16.67 -1.85 37.32
N LEU A 139 17.13 -0.86 38.10
CA LEU A 139 16.95 0.56 37.81
C LEU A 139 17.64 0.96 36.51
N GLU A 140 18.87 0.51 36.28
CA GLU A 140 19.61 0.75 35.03
C GLU A 140 18.88 0.14 33.84
N GLN A 141 18.41 -1.11 33.97
CA GLN A 141 17.61 -1.77 32.94
C GLN A 141 16.29 -1.04 32.67
N LEU A 142 15.60 -0.57 33.72
CA LEU A 142 14.38 0.21 33.60
C LEU A 142 14.63 1.56 32.93
N GLU A 143 15.74 2.22 33.20
CA GLU A 143 16.12 3.47 32.54
C GLU A 143 16.35 3.27 31.04
N LEU A 144 17.08 2.21 30.67
CA LEU A 144 17.27 1.84 29.28
C LEU A 144 15.94 1.51 28.60
N LEU A 145 15.07 0.76 29.27
CA LEU A 145 13.74 0.41 28.76
C LEU A 145 12.88 1.67 28.55
N LYS A 146 12.90 2.62 29.49
CA LYS A 146 12.22 3.92 29.35
C LYS A 146 12.70 4.69 28.12
N LYS A 147 14.02 4.74 27.88
CA LYS A 147 14.60 5.37 26.69
C LYS A 147 14.10 4.70 25.41
N LEU A 148 14.12 3.37 25.34
CA LEU A 148 13.61 2.62 24.19
C LEU A 148 12.11 2.82 23.95
N LEU A 149 11.31 2.94 25.01
CA LEU A 149 9.88 3.26 24.90
C LEU A 149 9.68 4.67 24.35
N SER A 150 10.42 5.66 24.85
CA SER A 150 10.38 7.03 24.34
C SER A 150 10.70 7.07 22.85
N ASP A 151 11.79 6.42 22.43
CA ASP A 151 12.19 6.35 21.01
C ASP A 151 11.11 5.69 20.15
N ARG A 152 10.46 4.64 20.66
CA ARG A 152 9.37 3.95 19.97
C ARG A 152 8.15 4.86 19.82
N GLU A 153 7.78 5.57 20.88
CA GLU A 153 6.66 6.52 20.87
C GLU A 153 6.91 7.68 19.92
N GLU A 154 8.12 8.26 19.92
CA GLU A 154 8.52 9.32 18.99
C GLU A 154 8.46 8.86 17.54
N LYS A 155 8.98 7.66 17.25
CA LYS A 155 8.87 7.05 15.91
C LYS A 155 7.40 6.89 15.51
N GLN A 156 6.55 6.40 16.39
CA GLN A 156 5.12 6.25 16.13
C GLN A 156 4.42 7.60 15.93
N ALA A 157 4.75 8.60 16.74
CA ALA A 157 4.27 9.98 16.60
C ALA A 157 4.69 10.58 15.25
N SER A 158 5.92 10.35 14.81
CA SER A 158 6.39 10.83 13.51
C SER A 158 5.61 10.20 12.34
N ILE A 159 5.28 8.90 12.44
CA ILE A 159 4.51 8.19 11.41
C ILE A 159 3.06 8.69 11.39
N THR A 160 2.45 8.86 12.56
CA THR A 160 1.08 9.38 12.67
C THR A 160 0.98 10.81 12.15
N ASN A 161 1.92 11.68 12.49
CA ASN A 161 2.00 13.05 11.94
C ASN A 161 2.12 13.05 10.42
N LYS A 162 3.02 12.23 9.84
CA LYS A 162 3.12 12.10 8.38
C LYS A 162 1.81 11.64 7.72
N ARG A 163 1.04 10.76 8.37
CA ARG A 163 -0.28 10.33 7.88
C ARG A 163 -1.29 11.47 7.96
N LEU A 164 -1.31 12.22 9.06
CA LEU A 164 -2.16 13.40 9.25
C LEU A 164 -1.84 14.48 8.21
N ASP A 165 -0.57 14.76 7.94
CA ASP A 165 -0.14 15.73 6.92
C ASP A 165 -0.62 15.34 5.53
N LYS A 166 -0.54 14.06 5.16
CA LYS A 166 -1.07 13.56 3.88
C LYS A 166 -2.58 13.79 3.78
N ILE A 167 -3.33 13.48 4.83
CA ILE A 167 -4.78 13.71 4.86
C ILE A 167 -5.07 15.21 4.78
N TRP A 168 -4.34 16.02 5.52
CA TRP A 168 -4.48 17.47 5.56
C TRP A 168 -4.22 18.10 4.18
N THR A 169 -3.14 17.72 3.51
CA THR A 169 -2.81 18.22 2.16
C THR A 169 -3.86 17.83 1.13
N LEU A 170 -4.41 16.61 1.19
CA LEU A 170 -5.51 16.18 0.31
C LEU A 170 -6.78 17.02 0.56
N LYS A 171 -7.16 17.20 1.84
CA LYS A 171 -8.30 18.04 2.21
C LYS A 171 -8.11 19.50 1.83
N GLN A 172 -6.88 20.01 1.92
CA GLN A 172 -6.54 21.35 1.50
C GLN A 172 -6.71 21.52 -0.01
N LYS A 173 -6.26 20.56 -0.83
CA LYS A 173 -6.48 20.56 -2.29
C LYS A 173 -7.96 20.48 -2.65
N GLU A 174 -8.74 19.66 -1.96
CA GLU A 174 -10.20 19.60 -2.14
C GLU A 174 -10.86 20.94 -1.83
N LYS A 175 -10.47 21.57 -0.72
CA LYS A 175 -10.92 22.89 -0.30
C LYS A 175 -10.58 23.94 -1.35
N GLU A 176 -9.34 23.98 -1.86
CA GLU A 176 -8.91 24.90 -2.91
C GLU A 176 -9.70 24.73 -4.21
N LYS A 177 -9.95 23.50 -4.66
CA LYS A 177 -10.81 23.22 -5.82
C LYS A 177 -12.23 23.75 -5.63
N ARG A 178 -12.81 23.61 -4.42
CA ARG A 178 -14.12 24.19 -4.09
C ARG A 178 -14.06 25.72 -4.13
N PHE A 179 -13.03 26.34 -3.57
CA PHE A 179 -12.83 27.78 -3.65
C PHE A 179 -12.69 28.29 -5.09
N GLN A 180 -11.97 27.56 -5.95
CA GLN A 180 -11.87 27.91 -7.37
C GLN A 180 -13.23 27.87 -8.07
N LYS A 181 -14.05 26.84 -7.81
CA LYS A 181 -15.43 26.79 -8.32
C LYS A 181 -16.26 27.99 -7.86
N ILE A 182 -16.23 28.30 -6.57
CA ILE A 182 -16.92 29.46 -6.00
C ILE A 182 -16.45 30.76 -6.65
N ARG A 183 -15.14 30.94 -6.85
CA ARG A 183 -14.59 32.12 -7.54
C ARG A 183 -15.08 32.23 -8.98
N LEU A 184 -15.08 31.12 -9.73
CA LEU A 184 -15.57 31.09 -11.11
C LEU A 184 -17.07 31.41 -11.18
N ASP A 185 -17.86 30.85 -10.28
CA ASP A 185 -19.30 31.12 -10.19
C ASP A 185 -19.58 32.56 -9.79
N HIS A 186 -18.80 33.11 -8.85
CA HIS A 186 -18.83 34.53 -8.49
C HIS A 186 -18.52 35.43 -9.69
N ILE A 187 -17.45 35.15 -10.45
CA ILE A 187 -17.12 35.91 -11.67
C ILE A 187 -18.23 35.77 -12.71
N ARG A 188 -18.80 34.58 -12.90
CA ARG A 188 -19.91 34.35 -13.83
C ARG A 188 -21.15 35.14 -13.40
N ALA A 189 -21.48 35.14 -12.11
CA ALA A 189 -22.58 35.90 -11.54
C ALA A 189 -22.38 37.41 -11.74
N LEU A 190 -21.18 37.92 -11.46
CA LEU A 190 -20.83 39.32 -11.72
C LEU A 190 -20.97 39.69 -13.20
N ARG A 191 -20.50 38.84 -14.13
CA ARG A 191 -20.66 39.07 -15.57
C ARG A 191 -22.14 39.10 -15.99
N LYS A 192 -22.95 38.15 -15.51
CA LYS A 192 -24.39 38.11 -15.78
C LYS A 192 -25.10 39.33 -15.21
N LEU A 193 -24.75 39.73 -13.99
CA LEU A 193 -25.29 40.92 -13.34
C LEU A 193 -24.91 42.18 -14.10
N HIS A 194 -23.66 42.31 -14.53
CA HIS A 194 -23.22 43.44 -15.36
C HIS A 194 -23.98 43.52 -16.69
N LEU A 195 -24.19 42.39 -17.38
CA LEU A 195 -25.01 42.33 -18.59
C LEU A 195 -26.48 42.69 -18.31
N SER A 196 -27.05 42.18 -17.22
CA SER A 196 -28.43 42.53 -16.81
C SER A 196 -28.56 44.01 -16.43
N LYS A 197 -27.51 44.63 -15.89
CA LYS A 197 -27.48 46.08 -15.60
C LYS A 197 -27.44 46.94 -16.86
N LYS A 198 -26.91 46.44 -17.98
CA LYS A 198 -26.93 47.19 -19.25
C LYS A 198 -28.36 47.37 -19.78
N ASN A 199 -29.25 46.40 -19.54
CA ASN A 199 -30.66 46.49 -19.92
C ASN A 199 -31.55 46.13 -18.72
N VAL A 200 -31.62 47.05 -17.75
CA VAL A 200 -32.40 46.89 -16.50
C VAL A 200 -33.89 46.71 -16.77
N GLU A 201 -34.41 47.41 -17.77
CA GLU A 201 -35.83 47.42 -18.11
C GLU A 201 -36.27 46.18 -18.92
N ARG A 202 -35.32 45.33 -19.34
CA ARG A 202 -35.54 44.16 -20.21
C ARG A 202 -36.34 44.48 -21.47
N LYS A 203 -36.25 45.71 -21.97
CA LYS A 203 -36.91 46.11 -23.21
C LYS A 203 -36.17 45.47 -24.39
N PHE A 204 -36.93 45.01 -25.39
CA PHE A 204 -36.35 44.49 -26.62
C PHE A 204 -35.71 45.65 -27.41
N GLU A 205 -34.39 45.72 -27.39
CA GLU A 205 -33.64 46.68 -28.21
C GLU A 205 -33.69 46.23 -29.68
N ARG A 206 -34.13 47.12 -30.56
CA ARG A 206 -34.09 46.87 -32.00
C ARG A 206 -32.62 46.86 -32.46
N ARG A 207 -32.32 45.97 -33.42
CA ARG A 207 -30.98 45.82 -33.99
C ARG A 207 -30.54 47.09 -34.70
N ASP A 208 -29.44 47.70 -34.23
CA ASP A 208 -28.80 48.84 -34.89
C ASP A 208 -27.80 48.34 -35.94
N ILE A 209 -28.20 48.36 -37.21
CA ILE A 209 -27.37 47.87 -38.33
C ILE A 209 -26.02 48.59 -38.36
N VAL A 210 -26.00 49.91 -38.19
CA VAL A 210 -24.76 50.70 -38.24
C VAL A 210 -23.77 50.28 -37.15
N LYS A 211 -24.24 50.00 -35.93
CA LYS A 211 -23.37 49.56 -34.82
C LYS A 211 -22.81 48.16 -35.04
N ASP A 212 -23.59 47.27 -35.64
CA ASP A 212 -23.15 45.92 -35.98
C ASP A 212 -22.00 45.94 -37.00
N TYR A 213 -22.05 46.81 -38.01
CA TYR A 213 -21.00 46.92 -39.02
C TYR A 213 -19.75 47.68 -38.55
N ILE A 214 -19.83 48.41 -37.43
CA ILE A 214 -18.67 49.06 -36.79
C ILE A 214 -17.88 48.06 -35.92
N ASN A 215 -18.54 47.02 -35.40
CA ASN A 215 -17.91 46.04 -34.52
C ASN A 215 -17.65 44.73 -35.25
N ASP A 216 -16.38 44.40 -35.46
CA ASP A 216 -15.95 43.16 -36.14
C ASP A 216 -16.36 41.89 -35.38
N GLY A 217 -16.62 41.99 -34.07
CA GLY A 217 -17.16 40.90 -33.25
C GLY A 217 -18.69 40.76 -33.30
N SER A 218 -19.38 41.51 -34.16
CA SER A 218 -20.84 41.46 -34.27
C SER A 218 -21.33 40.21 -34.99
N THR A 219 -22.64 39.98 -34.91
CA THR A 219 -23.32 38.86 -35.56
C THR A 219 -23.20 38.85 -37.10
N VAL A 220 -22.87 39.99 -37.72
CA VAL A 220 -22.71 40.10 -39.18
C VAL A 220 -21.44 39.40 -39.63
N PHE A 221 -20.33 39.67 -38.95
CA PHE A 221 -19.01 39.17 -39.30
C PHE A 221 -18.69 37.84 -38.62
N ALA A 222 -19.10 37.68 -37.35
CA ALA A 222 -18.88 36.49 -36.56
C ALA A 222 -20.21 35.95 -35.99
N PRO A 223 -21.06 35.32 -36.82
CA PRO A 223 -22.31 34.75 -36.35
C PRO A 223 -22.08 33.60 -35.37
N LEU A 224 -22.83 33.61 -34.26
CA LEU A 224 -22.83 32.50 -33.30
C LEU A 224 -23.56 31.29 -33.90
N THR A 225 -22.98 30.10 -33.79
CA THR A 225 -23.54 28.85 -34.34
C THR A 225 -24.92 28.51 -33.78
N ARG A 226 -25.22 28.90 -32.53
CA ARG A 226 -26.56 28.75 -31.94
C ARG A 226 -27.66 29.49 -32.72
N ASN A 227 -27.31 30.50 -33.51
CA ASN A 227 -28.25 31.24 -34.35
C ASN A 227 -28.51 30.55 -35.71
N GLY A 228 -27.92 29.37 -35.95
CA GLY A 228 -28.15 28.55 -37.15
C GLY A 228 -27.49 29.07 -38.43
N VAL A 229 -26.60 30.06 -38.32
CA VAL A 229 -25.85 30.60 -39.46
C VAL A 229 -24.48 29.93 -39.50
N PHE A 230 -24.27 29.14 -40.55
CA PHE A 230 -22.99 28.50 -40.86
C PHE A 230 -22.40 29.18 -42.11
N PRO A 231 -21.28 29.91 -42.00
CA PRO A 231 -20.71 30.67 -43.11
C PRO A 231 -20.35 29.76 -44.31
N ASP A 232 -20.02 28.49 -44.06
CA ASP A 232 -19.58 27.56 -45.11
C ASP A 232 -20.74 26.93 -45.90
N SER A 233 -21.97 27.02 -45.40
CA SER A 233 -23.11 26.27 -45.98
C SER A 233 -23.55 26.74 -47.37
N LYS A 234 -23.21 27.97 -47.77
CA LYS A 234 -23.66 28.56 -49.06
C LYS A 234 -22.53 28.79 -50.06
N GLN A 235 -21.32 28.35 -49.76
CA GLN A 235 -20.16 28.58 -50.64
C GLN A 235 -20.40 28.08 -52.07
N ASN A 236 -21.10 26.95 -52.23
CA ASN A 236 -21.36 26.34 -53.54
C ASN A 236 -22.62 26.88 -54.25
N GLN A 237 -23.43 27.73 -53.60
CA GLN A 237 -24.71 28.18 -54.18
C GLN A 237 -24.53 29.20 -55.31
N TYR A 238 -23.41 29.93 -55.31
CA TYR A 238 -23.13 31.01 -56.27
C TYR A 238 -22.00 30.67 -57.25
N VAL A 239 -21.47 29.45 -57.19
CA VAL A 239 -20.46 28.97 -58.14
C VAL A 239 -21.17 28.55 -59.42
N VAL A 240 -21.24 29.46 -60.40
CA VAL A 240 -21.83 29.17 -61.71
C VAL A 240 -20.79 28.43 -62.56
N GLN A 241 -20.89 27.09 -62.60
CA GLN A 241 -20.14 26.26 -63.55
C GLN A 241 -21.06 25.86 -64.70
N SER A 242 -21.07 26.65 -65.78
CA SER A 242 -21.79 26.26 -67.00
C SER A 242 -20.84 25.59 -67.98
N SER A 243 -21.16 24.37 -68.40
CA SER A 243 -20.48 23.63 -69.47
C SER A 243 -20.44 24.39 -70.79
N PHE A 244 -21.41 25.29 -71.01
CA PHE A 244 -21.49 26.16 -72.17
C PHE A 244 -20.33 27.17 -72.29
N LEU A 245 -19.62 27.48 -71.20
CA LEU A 245 -18.49 28.44 -71.23
C LEU A 245 -17.14 27.76 -71.51
N SER A 246 -17.05 26.42 -71.43
CA SER A 246 -15.79 25.69 -71.58
C SER A 246 -15.50 25.24 -73.02
N THR A 247 -16.53 25.11 -73.86
CA THR A 247 -16.42 24.64 -75.24
C THR A 247 -16.95 25.69 -76.21
N TYR A 248 -16.31 25.82 -77.36
CA TYR A 248 -16.72 26.76 -78.40
C TYR A 248 -18.12 26.46 -78.93
N ASP A 249 -18.43 25.18 -79.16
CA ASP A 249 -19.78 24.76 -79.57
C ASP A 249 -20.83 25.11 -78.50
N GLY A 250 -20.45 25.05 -77.22
CA GLY A 250 -21.30 25.46 -76.10
C GLY A 250 -21.57 26.97 -76.06
N LEU A 251 -20.61 27.78 -76.48
CA LEU A 251 -20.77 29.24 -76.63
C LEU A 251 -21.68 29.57 -77.82
N LEU A 252 -21.56 28.84 -78.93
CA LEU A 252 -22.44 28.97 -80.09
C LEU A 252 -23.89 28.57 -79.77
N ASP A 253 -24.10 27.46 -79.06
CA ASP A 253 -25.42 27.07 -78.55
C ASP A 253 -25.99 28.14 -77.61
N LEU A 254 -25.14 28.74 -76.78
CA LEU A 254 -25.56 29.81 -75.87
C LEU A 254 -25.91 31.09 -76.66
N GLU A 255 -25.14 31.45 -77.69
CA GLU A 255 -25.44 32.57 -78.58
C GLU A 255 -26.78 32.37 -79.32
N GLN A 256 -27.05 31.16 -79.79
CA GLN A 256 -28.30 30.81 -80.49
C GLN A 256 -29.51 30.75 -79.55
N THR A 257 -29.33 30.34 -78.30
CA THR A 257 -30.42 30.28 -77.30
C THR A 257 -30.68 31.62 -76.63
N LEU A 258 -29.74 32.57 -76.71
CA LEU A 258 -29.98 33.92 -76.25
C LEU A 258 -31.00 34.61 -77.17
N PRO A 259 -32.09 35.16 -76.60
CA PRO A 259 -33.11 35.82 -77.39
C PRO A 259 -32.53 37.05 -78.10
N ASP A 260 -33.00 37.33 -79.33
CA ASP A 260 -32.54 38.41 -80.22
C ASP A 260 -32.34 39.80 -79.57
N PHE A 261 -32.97 40.09 -78.42
CA PHE A 261 -32.79 41.35 -77.71
C PHE A 261 -31.42 41.50 -77.03
N VAL A 262 -30.69 40.40 -76.82
CA VAL A 262 -29.36 40.39 -76.21
C VAL A 262 -28.29 40.70 -77.25
N THR A 263 -28.48 40.23 -78.49
CA THR A 263 -27.55 40.43 -79.62
C THR A 263 -27.88 41.68 -80.44
N ASN A 264 -29.14 42.13 -80.49
CA ASN A 264 -29.55 43.35 -81.20
C ASN A 264 -30.07 44.45 -80.25
N PRO A 265 -29.64 45.72 -80.41
CA PRO A 265 -30.07 46.80 -79.53
C PRO A 265 -31.55 47.15 -79.73
N ARG A 266 -32.32 47.08 -78.64
CA ARG A 266 -33.76 47.40 -78.65
C ARG A 266 -34.03 48.76 -78.01
N ILE A 267 -34.48 49.72 -78.80
CA ILE A 267 -34.96 51.01 -78.29
C ILE A 267 -36.40 50.82 -77.81
N LYS A 268 -36.63 50.81 -76.49
CA LYS A 268 -37.96 50.81 -75.89
C LYS A 268 -38.26 52.18 -75.28
N VAL A 269 -39.29 52.85 -75.80
CA VAL A 269 -39.84 54.09 -75.21
C VAL A 269 -40.70 53.73 -73.99
N PRO A 270 -40.53 54.39 -72.82
CA PRO A 270 -41.19 53.99 -71.59
C PRO A 270 -42.70 54.27 -71.60
N VAL A 271 -43.50 53.23 -71.38
CA VAL A 271 -44.94 53.34 -71.07
C VAL A 271 -45.13 53.21 -69.56
N THR A 272 -45.81 54.18 -68.94
CA THR A 272 -46.07 54.20 -67.49
C THR A 272 -47.07 53.12 -67.07
N PRO A 273 -46.75 52.24 -66.09
CA PRO A 273 -47.64 51.16 -65.68
C PRO A 273 -48.83 51.63 -64.81
N VAL A 274 -50.02 51.12 -65.17
CA VAL A 274 -51.31 51.38 -64.52
C VAL A 274 -51.48 50.50 -63.27
N LYS A 275 -51.84 51.08 -62.12
CA LYS A 275 -52.10 50.35 -60.85
C LYS A 275 -53.47 49.65 -60.86
N LYS A 276 -53.49 48.40 -60.37
CA LYS A 276 -54.67 47.51 -60.25
C LYS A 276 -55.62 47.94 -59.11
N ILE A 277 -56.90 47.66 -59.31
CA ILE A 277 -58.06 48.25 -58.63
C ILE A 277 -58.62 47.31 -57.56
N GLY A 278 -58.78 47.84 -56.35
CA GLY A 278 -59.57 47.26 -55.27
C GLY A 278 -59.93 48.37 -54.28
N SER A 279 -61.19 48.79 -54.27
CA SER A 279 -61.80 49.80 -53.39
C SER A 279 -61.30 51.24 -53.49
N TYR A 280 -61.16 51.74 -54.72
CA TYR A 280 -61.48 53.13 -55.03
C TYR A 280 -62.09 53.11 -56.43
N ILE A 281 -63.22 53.80 -56.62
CA ILE A 281 -63.60 54.30 -57.95
C ILE A 281 -62.30 54.82 -58.57
N LYS A 282 -61.85 54.31 -59.74
CA LYS A 282 -60.60 54.79 -60.39
C LYS A 282 -60.60 56.31 -60.25
N ARG A 283 -59.50 56.96 -59.83
CA ARG A 283 -59.47 58.43 -59.64
C ARG A 283 -60.19 59.16 -60.78
N LYS A 284 -60.06 58.66 -62.01
CA LYS A 284 -60.81 59.07 -63.20
C LYS A 284 -62.34 59.03 -63.06
N TYR A 285 -62.95 57.93 -62.63
CA TYR A 285 -64.41 57.85 -62.40
C TYR A 285 -64.88 58.68 -61.20
N LYS A 286 -64.05 58.86 -60.16
CA LYS A 286 -64.39 59.71 -59.01
C LYS A 286 -64.35 61.17 -59.43
N GLN A 287 -63.32 61.53 -60.20
CA GLN A 287 -63.16 62.85 -60.80
C GLN A 287 -64.23 63.11 -61.87
N GLU A 288 -64.68 62.11 -62.64
CA GLU A 288 -65.84 62.24 -63.53
C GLU A 288 -67.15 62.39 -62.76
N PHE A 289 -67.34 61.70 -61.64
CA PHE A 289 -68.52 61.88 -60.79
C PHE A 289 -68.50 63.25 -60.08
N GLU A 290 -67.35 63.68 -59.58
CA GLU A 290 -67.14 65.02 -59.01
C GLU A 290 -67.29 66.10 -60.10
N LEU A 291 -66.80 65.90 -61.32
CA LEU A 291 -67.02 66.80 -62.46
C LEU A 291 -68.48 66.81 -62.90
N LYS A 292 -69.20 65.68 -62.87
CA LYS A 292 -70.64 65.62 -63.12
C LYS A 292 -71.43 66.34 -62.03
N ASP A 293 -71.09 66.15 -60.76
CA ASP A 293 -71.74 66.79 -59.62
C ASP A 293 -71.42 68.30 -59.58
N ILE A 294 -70.19 68.71 -59.93
CA ILE A 294 -69.82 70.11 -60.16
C ILE A 294 -70.56 70.67 -61.38
N HIS A 295 -70.68 69.91 -62.48
CA HIS A 295 -71.42 70.33 -63.68
C HIS A 295 -72.91 70.50 -63.38
N GLU A 296 -73.53 69.58 -62.66
CA GLU A 296 -74.91 69.67 -62.19
C GLU A 296 -75.11 70.83 -61.23
N LYS A 297 -74.17 71.08 -60.29
CA LYS A 297 -74.21 72.25 -59.41
C LYS A 297 -74.00 73.57 -60.15
N ILE A 298 -73.19 73.60 -61.21
CA ILE A 298 -73.04 74.76 -62.09
C ILE A 298 -74.31 74.96 -62.94
N LEU A 299 -74.94 73.89 -63.43
CA LEU A 299 -76.22 73.96 -64.15
C LEU A 299 -77.35 74.44 -63.21
N ALA A 300 -77.44 73.88 -62.01
CA ALA A 300 -78.42 74.25 -60.99
C ALA A 300 -78.17 75.64 -60.38
N GLY A 301 -76.91 76.09 -60.31
CA GLY A 301 -76.54 77.44 -59.90
C GLY A 301 -76.78 78.51 -60.97
N LYS A 302 -76.94 78.11 -62.24
CA LYS A 302 -77.22 79.02 -63.38
C LYS A 302 -78.70 79.35 -63.56
N ILE A 303 -79.61 78.79 -62.76
CA ILE A 303 -81.05 79.08 -62.85
C ILE A 303 -81.58 79.41 -61.44
N PRO A 304 -82.11 80.62 -61.21
CA PRO A 304 -82.27 81.20 -59.86
C PRO A 304 -83.30 80.48 -58.98
N LYS A 305 -82.95 80.30 -57.70
CA LYS A 305 -83.78 79.68 -56.64
C LYS A 305 -85.07 80.47 -56.39
N LYS A 306 -86.24 79.81 -56.50
CA LYS A 306 -87.51 80.25 -55.91
C LYS A 306 -87.59 79.77 -54.45
N VAL A 307 -87.89 80.69 -53.54
CA VAL A 307 -87.96 80.47 -52.09
C VAL A 307 -89.36 79.93 -51.70
N ASP A 308 -89.32 78.81 -51.00
CA ASP A 308 -90.21 78.19 -50.00
C ASP A 308 -91.74 78.16 -50.11
N ILE A 309 -92.29 76.94 -50.02
CA ILE A 309 -93.42 76.61 -49.12
C ILE A 309 -93.19 75.18 -48.55
N LYS A 310 -93.13 75.03 -47.22
CA LYS A 310 -93.19 73.72 -46.53
C LYS A 310 -94.64 73.32 -46.24
N PRO A 311 -95.08 72.14 -46.69
CA PRO A 311 -96.04 71.33 -45.92
C PRO A 311 -95.62 69.84 -45.89
N LEU A 312 -95.56 69.16 -44.74
CA LEU A 312 -96.62 68.51 -43.95
C LEU A 312 -96.38 67.00 -43.98
N ARG A 313 -96.21 66.44 -42.77
CA ARG A 313 -95.70 65.10 -42.48
C ARG A 313 -96.87 64.21 -42.05
N TYR A 314 -97.37 63.36 -42.94
CA TYR A 314 -98.30 62.26 -42.68
C TYR A 314 -98.03 61.19 -43.77
N LEU A 315 -98.05 59.86 -43.58
CA LEU A 315 -98.56 58.99 -42.52
C LEU A 315 -97.61 57.79 -42.37
N VAL A 316 -97.28 57.42 -41.12
CA VAL A 316 -96.96 56.03 -40.76
C VAL A 316 -97.84 55.69 -39.58
N LYS A 317 -98.67 54.65 -39.75
CA LYS A 317 -99.64 54.17 -38.74
C LYS A 317 -98.88 53.38 -37.67
N ILE A 318 -98.99 53.81 -36.41
CA ILE A 318 -98.45 53.13 -35.22
C ILE A 318 -99.64 52.75 -34.33
N GLU A 319 -99.79 51.47 -33.98
CA GLU A 319 -100.90 50.95 -33.17
C GLU A 319 -100.66 51.15 -31.67
N LYS A 320 -101.71 51.51 -30.90
CA LYS A 320 -101.68 51.73 -29.44
C LYS A 320 -102.39 50.58 -28.70
N PRO A 321 -101.88 50.07 -27.55
CA PRO A 321 -102.57 49.05 -26.75
C PRO A 321 -103.76 49.63 -25.95
N LYS A 322 -104.74 48.77 -25.61
CA LYS A 322 -106.04 49.12 -24.99
C LYS A 322 -105.91 49.58 -23.51
N PRO A 323 -106.64 50.63 -23.06
CA PRO A 323 -106.55 51.16 -21.70
C PRO A 323 -107.33 50.35 -20.66
N ARG A 324 -106.84 50.37 -19.41
CA ARG A 324 -107.50 49.80 -18.21
C ARG A 324 -108.44 50.84 -17.57
N PRO A 325 -109.52 50.43 -16.86
CA PRO A 325 -110.42 51.36 -16.16
C PRO A 325 -109.75 52.00 -14.93
N PRO A 326 -110.17 53.22 -14.53
CA PRO A 326 -109.57 53.96 -13.42
C PRO A 326 -109.96 53.36 -12.06
N THR A 327 -108.94 53.05 -11.24
CA THR A 327 -109.07 52.58 -9.85
C THR A 327 -109.44 53.75 -8.92
N PRO A 328 -110.36 53.58 -7.95
CA PRO A 328 -110.65 54.62 -6.96
C PRO A 328 -109.43 54.91 -6.08
N SER A 329 -109.08 56.19 -5.91
CA SER A 329 -107.99 56.64 -5.05
C SER A 329 -108.51 56.91 -3.63
N VAL A 330 -107.79 56.41 -2.63
CA VAL A 330 -107.97 56.73 -1.21
C VAL A 330 -107.15 58.00 -0.90
N GLU A 331 -107.67 58.89 -0.06
CA GLU A 331 -106.93 60.07 0.39
C GLU A 331 -105.64 59.65 1.12
N GLY A 332 -104.50 60.15 0.67
CA GLY A 332 -103.21 59.94 1.33
C GLY A 332 -103.16 60.68 2.68
N PRO A 333 -102.47 60.14 3.70
CA PRO A 333 -102.32 60.80 4.99
C PRO A 333 -101.54 62.11 4.88
N SER A 334 -101.74 63.00 5.86
CA SER A 334 -101.10 64.33 5.92
C SER A 334 -99.56 64.25 5.86
N PRO A 335 -98.89 65.18 5.16
CA PRO A 335 -97.42 65.20 4.98
C PRO A 335 -96.63 65.15 6.30
N GLU A 336 -97.19 65.62 7.42
CA GLU A 336 -96.53 65.55 8.73
C GLU A 336 -96.43 64.11 9.29
N MET A 337 -97.34 63.22 8.93
CA MET A 337 -97.25 61.80 9.29
C MET A 337 -96.22 61.08 8.42
N GLU A 338 -96.14 61.44 7.13
CA GLU A 338 -95.15 60.88 6.21
C GLU A 338 -93.72 61.18 6.68
N GLU A 339 -93.44 62.40 7.13
CA GLU A 339 -92.11 62.75 7.67
C GLU A 339 -91.75 61.95 8.93
N LYS A 340 -92.74 61.72 9.81
CA LYS A 340 -92.54 60.89 11.01
C LYS A 340 -92.32 59.42 10.65
N GLU A 341 -93.09 58.88 9.72
CA GLU A 341 -92.93 57.51 9.23
C GLU A 341 -91.57 57.32 8.53
N LEU A 342 -91.15 58.28 7.70
CA LEU A 342 -89.84 58.26 7.04
C LEU A 342 -88.69 58.32 8.06
N ALA A 343 -88.81 59.15 9.11
CA ALA A 343 -87.83 59.22 10.18
C ALA A 343 -87.75 57.90 10.97
N VAL A 344 -88.89 57.24 11.24
CA VAL A 344 -88.93 55.92 11.90
C VAL A 344 -88.32 54.84 10.99
N ILE A 345 -88.61 54.85 9.69
CA ILE A 345 -88.04 53.93 8.71
C ILE A 345 -86.51 54.10 8.67
N TYR A 346 -86.01 55.33 8.66
CA TYR A 346 -84.57 55.61 8.67
C TYR A 346 -83.90 55.09 9.96
N LEU A 347 -84.51 55.31 11.12
CA LEU A 347 -84.05 54.78 12.40
C LEU A 347 -84.03 53.23 12.41
N GLN A 348 -85.07 52.59 11.88
CA GLN A 348 -85.10 51.14 11.72
C GLN A 348 -84.00 50.63 10.78
N GLN A 349 -83.74 51.30 9.66
CA GLN A 349 -82.67 50.94 8.74
C GLN A 349 -81.29 51.04 9.40
N LEU A 350 -81.05 52.09 10.19
CA LEU A 350 -79.78 52.31 10.87
C LEU A 350 -79.54 51.28 11.98
N LEU A 351 -80.58 50.94 12.75
CA LEU A 351 -80.52 49.88 13.77
C LEU A 351 -80.32 48.49 13.14
N ARG A 352 -81.02 48.17 12.05
CA ARG A 352 -80.81 46.91 11.29
C ARG A 352 -79.39 46.83 10.72
N GLY A 353 -78.88 47.92 10.15
CA GLY A 353 -77.51 48.01 9.63
C GLY A 353 -76.44 47.81 10.72
N LYS A 354 -76.59 48.46 11.88
CA LYS A 354 -75.70 48.26 13.05
C LYS A 354 -75.76 46.83 13.60
N ALA A 355 -76.94 46.22 13.66
CA ALA A 355 -77.10 44.84 14.11
C ALA A 355 -76.37 43.85 13.19
N ILE A 356 -76.53 43.99 11.87
CA ILE A 356 -75.84 43.15 10.86
C ILE A 356 -74.32 43.34 10.95
N HIS A 357 -73.85 44.58 11.08
CA HIS A 357 -72.42 44.89 11.21
C HIS A 357 -71.81 44.29 12.48
N ASN A 358 -72.49 44.39 13.62
CA ASN A 358 -72.04 43.81 14.88
C ASN A 358 -72.04 42.28 14.84
N MET A 359 -73.06 41.65 14.26
CA MET A 359 -73.07 40.20 14.02
C MET A 359 -71.94 39.76 13.10
N GLY A 360 -71.66 40.52 12.03
CA GLY A 360 -70.55 40.27 11.11
C GLY A 360 -69.18 40.38 11.80
N LYS A 361 -69.00 41.39 12.65
CA LYS A 361 -67.77 41.54 13.47
C LYS A 361 -67.58 40.39 14.45
N GLN A 362 -68.62 39.97 15.15
CA GLN A 362 -68.54 38.84 16.09
C GLN A 362 -68.21 37.53 15.36
N LYS A 363 -68.88 37.22 14.25
CA LYS A 363 -68.56 36.03 13.44
C LYS A 363 -67.11 36.04 12.95
N ARG A 364 -66.60 37.19 12.49
CA ARG A 364 -65.20 37.34 12.06
C ARG A 364 -64.20 37.15 13.20
N GLN A 365 -64.52 37.62 14.41
CA GLN A 365 -63.67 37.40 15.58
C GLN A 365 -63.61 35.93 15.96
N VAL A 366 -64.76 35.23 15.95
CA VAL A 366 -64.83 33.78 16.24
C VAL A 366 -64.06 32.96 15.21
N THR A 367 -64.19 33.26 13.90
CA THR A 367 -63.44 32.52 12.87
C THR A 367 -61.94 32.75 12.97
N LEU A 368 -61.49 33.98 13.26
CA LEU A 368 -60.08 34.29 13.49
C LEU A 368 -59.53 33.59 14.73
N ALA A 369 -60.32 33.51 15.82
CA ALA A 369 -59.93 32.79 17.03
C ALA A 369 -59.79 31.28 16.76
N LEU A 370 -60.74 30.69 16.03
CA LEU A 370 -60.70 29.28 15.63
C LEU A 370 -59.48 28.98 14.73
N GLN A 371 -59.18 29.86 13.78
CA GLN A 371 -58.02 29.72 12.88
C GLN A 371 -56.70 29.80 13.66
N ARG A 372 -56.59 30.71 14.64
CA ARG A 372 -55.43 30.78 15.53
C ARG A 372 -55.27 29.52 16.36
N GLN A 373 -56.36 29.00 16.95
CA GLN A 373 -56.33 27.73 17.68
C GLN A 373 -55.84 26.60 16.78
N ARG A 374 -56.40 26.46 15.57
CA ARG A 374 -55.98 25.44 14.61
C ARG A 374 -54.48 25.51 14.28
N GLN A 375 -53.95 26.71 14.01
CA GLN A 375 -52.51 26.90 13.78
C GLN A 375 -51.66 26.49 14.99
N THR A 376 -52.13 26.76 16.22
CA THR A 376 -51.40 26.31 17.42
C THR A 376 -51.42 24.80 17.59
N TYR A 377 -52.52 24.12 17.22
CA TYR A 377 -52.58 22.65 17.23
C TYR A 377 -51.67 22.05 16.17
N GLU A 378 -51.76 22.53 14.93
CA GLU A 378 -50.90 22.09 13.82
C GLU A 378 -49.40 22.31 14.16
N HIS A 379 -49.05 23.42 14.79
CA HIS A 379 -47.68 23.66 15.23
C HIS A 379 -47.23 22.66 16.31
N LYS A 380 -48.08 22.35 17.30
CA LYS A 380 -47.78 21.35 18.33
C LYS A 380 -47.60 19.96 17.73
N GLU A 381 -48.47 19.57 16.80
CA GLU A 381 -48.34 18.29 16.09
C GLU A 381 -47.05 18.23 15.27
N ASN A 382 -46.70 19.30 14.56
CA ASN A 382 -45.45 19.36 13.79
C ASN A 382 -44.21 19.21 14.69
N ILE A 383 -44.19 19.84 15.87
CA ILE A 383 -43.09 19.69 16.84
C ILE A 383 -42.98 18.24 17.32
N VAL A 384 -44.11 17.59 17.61
CA VAL A 384 -44.14 16.18 18.04
C VAL A 384 -43.64 15.28 16.91
N HIS A 385 -44.09 15.49 15.67
CA HIS A 385 -43.64 14.73 14.51
C HIS A 385 -42.15 14.91 14.22
N GLU A 386 -41.62 16.12 14.37
CA GLU A 386 -40.19 16.40 14.21
C GLU A 386 -39.37 15.68 15.29
N ALA A 387 -39.81 15.73 16.55
CA ALA A 387 -39.15 15.04 17.65
C ALA A 387 -39.16 13.51 17.46
N LEU A 388 -40.29 12.93 17.05
CA LEU A 388 -40.42 11.50 16.75
C LEU A 388 -39.51 11.10 15.58
N SER A 389 -39.55 11.83 14.47
CA SER A 389 -38.69 11.57 13.30
C SER A 389 -37.20 11.62 13.66
N ARG A 390 -36.82 12.53 14.56
CA ARG A 390 -35.44 12.62 15.04
C ARG A 390 -35.05 11.41 15.87
N ILE A 391 -35.91 10.98 16.80
CA ILE A 391 -35.66 9.80 17.62
C ILE A 391 -35.56 8.55 16.74
N GLU A 392 -36.52 8.33 15.85
CA GLU A 392 -36.53 7.23 14.88
C GLU A 392 -35.30 7.24 13.98
N GLY A 393 -34.93 8.40 13.44
CA GLY A 393 -33.72 8.56 12.64
C GLY A 393 -32.45 8.21 13.41
N THR A 394 -32.35 8.61 14.68
CA THR A 394 -31.19 8.29 15.52
C THR A 394 -31.11 6.81 15.89
N THR A 395 -32.24 6.17 16.22
CA THR A 395 -32.26 4.74 16.58
C THR A 395 -31.93 3.87 15.38
N ILE A 396 -32.54 4.16 14.22
CA ILE A 396 -32.25 3.47 12.96
C ILE A 396 -30.80 3.70 12.53
N GLY A 397 -30.30 4.94 12.64
CA GLY A 397 -28.91 5.27 12.33
C GLY A 397 -27.92 4.50 13.21
N ASN A 398 -28.17 4.44 14.52
CA ASN A 398 -27.33 3.69 15.46
C ASN A 398 -27.37 2.18 15.20
N MET A 399 -28.54 1.62 14.88
CA MET A 399 -28.64 0.19 14.51
C MET A 399 -27.87 -0.12 13.23
N PHE A 400 -27.99 0.70 12.19
CA PHE A 400 -27.25 0.47 10.95
C PHE A 400 -25.74 0.64 11.14
N ASP A 401 -25.30 1.62 11.93
CA ASP A 401 -23.89 1.79 12.26
C ASP A 401 -23.34 0.59 13.05
N PHE A 402 -24.11 0.08 14.02
CA PHE A 402 -23.76 -1.14 14.75
C PHE A 402 -23.65 -2.36 13.83
N LEU A 403 -24.68 -2.62 13.01
CA LEU A 403 -24.69 -3.74 12.07
C LEU A 403 -23.58 -3.63 11.02
N SER A 404 -23.29 -2.42 10.55
CA SER A 404 -22.16 -2.15 9.64
C SER A 404 -20.83 -2.52 10.30
N LYS A 405 -20.61 -2.12 11.55
CA LYS A 405 -19.38 -2.43 12.29
C LYS A 405 -19.23 -3.93 12.54
N GLU A 406 -20.29 -4.60 12.96
CA GLU A 406 -20.27 -6.06 13.18
C GLU A 406 -20.06 -6.84 11.87
N LEU A 407 -20.62 -6.38 10.75
CA LEU A 407 -20.37 -6.98 9.44
C LEU A 407 -18.89 -6.86 9.05
N ILE A 408 -18.30 -5.68 9.20
CA ILE A 408 -16.86 -5.45 8.93
C ILE A 408 -16.01 -6.33 9.84
N ARG A 409 -16.32 -6.37 11.14
CA ARG A 409 -15.63 -7.21 12.12
C ARG A 409 -15.68 -8.69 11.73
N LEU A 410 -16.84 -9.21 11.33
CA LEU A 410 -16.98 -10.60 10.87
C LEU A 410 -16.18 -10.89 9.59
N GLN A 411 -16.10 -9.93 8.66
CA GLN A 411 -15.27 -10.07 7.47
C GLN A 411 -13.77 -10.10 7.83
N GLU A 412 -13.36 -9.24 8.75
CA GLU A 412 -11.98 -9.19 9.26
C GLU A 412 -11.60 -10.46 10.01
N GLU A 413 -12.48 -10.98 10.88
CA GLU A 413 -12.29 -12.25 11.59
C GLU A 413 -12.10 -13.43 10.62
N ARG A 414 -12.93 -13.52 9.56
CA ARG A 414 -12.78 -14.55 8.51
C ARG A 414 -11.46 -14.40 7.75
N ARG A 415 -11.07 -13.16 7.44
CA ARG A 415 -9.80 -12.88 6.73
C ARG A 415 -8.60 -13.27 7.58
N ILE A 416 -8.60 -12.93 8.87
CA ILE A 416 -7.54 -13.29 9.82
C ILE A 416 -7.48 -14.81 9.99
N HIS A 417 -8.62 -15.49 10.11
CA HIS A 417 -8.68 -16.95 10.18
C HIS A 417 -8.06 -17.61 8.93
N ALA A 418 -8.39 -17.11 7.73
CA ALA A 418 -7.79 -17.60 6.50
C ALA A 418 -6.26 -17.42 6.47
N PHE A 419 -5.75 -16.27 6.92
CA PHE A 419 -4.31 -16.05 7.04
C PHE A 419 -3.65 -16.96 8.07
N ALA A 420 -4.30 -17.20 9.22
CA ALA A 420 -3.80 -18.13 10.23
C ALA A 420 -3.67 -19.55 9.66
N MET A 421 -4.68 -20.04 8.92
CA MET A 421 -4.66 -21.35 8.27
C MET A 421 -3.54 -21.47 7.22
N LEU A 422 -3.30 -20.42 6.42
CA LEU A 422 -2.20 -20.41 5.45
C LEU A 422 -0.83 -20.40 6.13
N ALA A 423 -0.67 -19.60 7.19
CA ALA A 423 0.56 -19.53 7.96
C ALA A 423 0.86 -20.88 8.64
N GLU A 424 -0.15 -21.53 9.20
CA GLU A 424 -0.01 -22.85 9.81
C GLU A 424 0.39 -23.91 8.77
N ARG A 425 -0.25 -23.90 7.60
CA ARG A 425 0.14 -24.78 6.48
C ARG A 425 1.61 -24.56 6.08
N GLN A 426 2.04 -23.30 5.94
CA GLN A 426 3.41 -22.99 5.54
C GLN A 426 4.43 -23.31 6.64
N ARG A 427 4.04 -23.24 7.91
CA ARG A 427 4.85 -23.73 9.03
C ARG A 427 5.02 -25.25 8.93
N ARG A 428 3.93 -26.01 8.75
CA ARG A 428 4.00 -27.47 8.61
C ARG A 428 4.85 -27.92 7.42
N ILE A 429 4.78 -27.21 6.29
CA ILE A 429 5.62 -27.49 5.12
C ILE A 429 7.10 -27.29 5.45
N ARG A 430 7.48 -26.17 6.07
CA ARG A 430 8.87 -25.91 6.48
C ARG A 430 9.38 -26.89 7.53
N GLU A 431 8.55 -27.22 8.52
CA GLU A 431 8.90 -28.24 9.52
C GLU A 431 9.13 -29.61 8.86
N ALA A 432 8.32 -29.98 7.85
CA ALA A 432 8.51 -31.21 7.09
C ALA A 432 9.79 -31.17 6.25
N GLU A 433 10.08 -30.07 5.55
CA GLU A 433 11.30 -29.87 4.76
C GLU A 433 12.55 -29.94 5.65
N GLU A 434 12.58 -29.23 6.78
CA GLU A 434 13.67 -29.30 7.74
C GLU A 434 13.82 -30.70 8.34
N SER A 435 12.71 -31.39 8.61
CA SER A 435 12.78 -32.77 9.10
C SER A 435 13.38 -33.71 8.06
N GLY A 436 13.09 -33.50 6.77
CA GLY A 436 13.70 -34.25 5.66
C GLY A 436 15.20 -33.99 5.56
N LEU A 437 15.61 -32.73 5.62
CA LEU A 437 17.04 -32.35 5.62
C LEU A 437 17.79 -32.93 6.81
N ARG A 438 17.21 -32.92 8.02
CA ARG A 438 17.81 -33.54 9.20
C ARG A 438 17.98 -35.03 9.05
N GLN A 439 16.99 -35.73 8.47
CA GLN A 439 17.12 -37.17 8.20
C GLN A 439 18.24 -37.48 7.20
N GLU A 440 18.38 -36.67 6.14
CA GLU A 440 19.49 -36.83 5.18
C GLU A 440 20.86 -36.55 5.81
N GLU A 441 20.95 -35.54 6.67
CA GLU A 441 22.18 -35.21 7.39
C GLU A 441 22.56 -36.31 8.39
N GLU A 442 21.61 -36.82 9.18
CA GLU A 442 21.82 -37.95 10.09
C GLU A 442 22.21 -39.22 9.34
N ARG A 443 21.67 -39.43 8.13
CA ARG A 443 22.07 -40.56 7.29
C ARG A 443 23.53 -40.40 6.82
N ARG A 444 23.92 -39.21 6.34
CA ARG A 444 25.31 -38.92 5.96
C ARG A 444 26.27 -39.10 7.12
N ARG A 445 25.94 -38.59 8.32
CA ARG A 445 26.76 -38.81 9.52
C ARG A 445 26.94 -40.29 9.86
N ARG A 446 25.88 -41.09 9.73
CA ARG A 446 25.97 -42.56 9.92
C ARG A 446 26.88 -43.23 8.88
N GLU A 447 26.76 -42.82 7.62
CA GLU A 447 27.62 -43.32 6.54
C GLU A 447 29.09 -42.94 6.80
N ASP A 448 29.36 -41.70 7.21
CA ASP A 448 30.70 -41.22 7.57
C ASP A 448 31.27 -41.95 8.80
N ASP A 449 30.45 -42.20 9.83
CA ASP A 449 30.84 -42.96 11.03
C ASP A 449 31.19 -44.42 10.68
N GLU A 450 30.44 -45.05 9.76
CA GLU A 450 30.74 -46.39 9.27
C GLU A 450 32.07 -46.43 8.49
N ILE A 451 32.30 -45.44 7.62
CA ILE A 451 33.56 -45.29 6.88
C ILE A 451 34.71 -45.10 7.86
N PHE A 452 34.55 -44.22 8.85
CA PHE A 452 35.56 -43.97 9.87
C PHE A 452 35.89 -45.24 10.65
N LYS A 453 34.87 -46.01 11.05
CA LYS A 453 35.06 -47.30 11.74
C LYS A 453 35.83 -48.31 10.89
N GLN A 454 35.57 -48.36 9.58
CA GLN A 454 36.32 -49.20 8.65
C GLN A 454 37.79 -48.76 8.54
N VAL A 455 38.05 -47.46 8.40
CA VAL A 455 39.41 -46.90 8.34
C VAL A 455 40.19 -47.21 9.62
N VAL A 456 39.58 -47.01 10.80
CA VAL A 456 40.20 -47.34 12.08
C VAL A 456 40.51 -48.84 12.18
N LYS A 457 39.60 -49.71 11.73
CA LYS A 457 39.84 -51.16 11.70
C LYS A 457 41.00 -51.53 10.78
N VAL A 458 41.10 -50.91 9.60
CA VAL A 458 42.23 -51.11 8.69
C VAL A 458 43.53 -50.65 9.35
N HIS A 459 43.56 -49.49 9.99
CA HIS A 459 44.74 -49.01 10.71
C HIS A 459 45.15 -49.92 11.86
N GLN A 460 44.20 -50.40 12.67
CA GLN A 460 44.46 -51.39 13.73
C GLN A 460 45.07 -52.67 13.14
N ASN A 461 44.45 -53.24 12.10
CA ASN A 461 44.99 -54.41 11.42
C ASN A 461 46.40 -54.15 10.87
N THR A 462 46.66 -52.96 10.33
CA THR A 462 47.98 -52.60 9.79
C THR A 462 49.03 -52.53 10.90
N VAL A 463 48.67 -51.94 12.05
CA VAL A 463 49.52 -51.91 13.25
C VAL A 463 49.78 -53.33 13.76
N ASP A 464 48.74 -54.16 13.85
CA ASP A 464 48.86 -55.54 14.31
C ASP A 464 49.78 -56.36 13.39
N THR A 465 49.62 -56.24 12.07
CA THR A 465 50.47 -56.94 11.09
C THR A 465 51.93 -56.46 11.19
N TYR A 466 52.14 -55.16 11.37
CA TYR A 466 53.48 -54.59 11.54
C TYR A 466 54.15 -55.06 12.84
N LEU A 467 53.40 -55.14 13.93
CA LEU A 467 53.89 -55.69 15.21
C LEU A 467 54.18 -57.18 15.09
N GLU A 468 53.32 -57.93 14.40
CA GLU A 468 53.53 -59.35 14.12
C GLU A 468 54.82 -59.59 13.33
N ASP A 469 55.08 -58.80 12.29
CA ASP A 469 56.33 -58.87 11.51
C ASP A 469 57.57 -58.59 12.37
N ILE A 470 57.53 -57.55 13.23
CA ILE A 470 58.64 -57.24 14.15
C ILE A 470 58.88 -58.41 15.12
N ILE A 471 57.80 -58.97 15.68
CA ILE A 471 57.89 -60.08 16.61
C ILE A 471 58.48 -61.30 15.90
N LEU A 472 57.97 -61.68 14.73
CA LEU A 472 58.49 -62.79 13.93
C LEU A 472 59.98 -62.60 13.61
N GLN A 473 60.37 -61.42 13.14
CA GLN A 473 61.77 -61.11 12.85
C GLN A 473 62.67 -61.22 14.10
N SER A 474 62.17 -60.77 15.25
CA SER A 474 62.92 -60.89 16.52
C SER A 474 63.04 -62.35 16.97
N VAL A 475 61.99 -63.15 16.81
CA VAL A 475 61.98 -64.58 17.13
C VAL A 475 62.95 -65.32 16.23
N GLU A 476 62.92 -65.08 14.91
CA GLU A 476 63.88 -65.68 13.97
C GLU A 476 65.33 -65.32 14.31
N TYR A 477 65.61 -64.06 14.61
CA TYR A 477 66.96 -63.63 15.00
C TYR A 477 67.45 -64.30 16.30
N THR A 478 66.58 -64.40 17.31
CA THR A 478 66.93 -65.08 18.57
C THR A 478 67.12 -66.58 18.36
N ALA A 479 66.25 -67.23 17.61
CA ALA A 479 66.36 -68.65 17.28
C ALA A 479 67.63 -68.95 16.48
N GLU A 480 67.99 -68.12 15.51
CA GLU A 480 69.24 -68.26 14.74
C GLU A 480 70.46 -68.11 15.65
N LYS A 481 70.44 -67.13 16.56
CA LYS A 481 71.52 -66.91 17.53
C LYS A 481 71.67 -68.12 18.47
N GLU A 482 70.58 -68.63 19.02
CA GLU A 482 70.59 -69.83 19.86
C GLU A 482 71.10 -71.06 19.08
N ALA A 483 70.59 -71.29 17.87
CA ALA A 483 71.04 -72.37 17.01
C ALA A 483 72.55 -72.29 16.74
N ARG A 484 73.08 -71.10 16.44
CA ARG A 484 74.53 -70.88 16.26
C ARG A 484 75.31 -71.21 17.53
N THR A 485 74.85 -70.77 18.70
CA THR A 485 75.52 -71.09 19.98
C THR A 485 75.49 -72.59 20.28
N TYR A 486 74.38 -73.27 19.99
CA TYR A 486 74.24 -74.71 20.16
C TYR A 486 75.18 -75.48 19.22
N ILE A 487 75.23 -75.09 17.95
CA ILE A 487 76.15 -75.68 16.96
C ILE A 487 77.61 -75.47 17.39
N GLN A 488 77.98 -74.28 17.88
CA GLN A 488 79.33 -74.03 18.39
C GLN A 488 79.67 -74.90 19.60
N GLN A 489 78.74 -75.06 20.55
CA GLN A 489 78.95 -75.96 21.69
C GLN A 489 79.10 -77.41 21.25
N LEU A 490 78.28 -77.86 20.30
CA LEU A 490 78.38 -79.20 19.75
C LEU A 490 79.71 -79.41 19.01
N ALA A 491 80.14 -78.43 18.21
CA ALA A 491 81.42 -78.45 17.53
C ALA A 491 82.60 -78.51 18.52
N ASN A 492 82.56 -77.74 19.60
CA ASN A 492 83.56 -77.80 20.66
C ASN A 492 83.58 -79.18 21.34
N LYS A 493 82.41 -79.75 21.67
CA LYS A 493 82.34 -81.11 22.24
C LYS A 493 82.91 -82.17 21.29
N ILE A 494 82.61 -82.08 20.00
CA ILE A 494 83.20 -82.98 18.99
C ILE A 494 84.72 -82.77 18.94
N ASN A 495 85.18 -81.51 18.96
CA ASN A 495 86.60 -81.17 18.91
C ASN A 495 87.35 -81.72 20.14
N ASP A 496 86.75 -81.61 21.33
CA ASP A 496 87.28 -82.17 22.57
C ASP A 496 87.34 -83.70 22.50
N ILE A 497 86.29 -84.36 21.99
CA ILE A 497 86.30 -85.80 21.74
C ILE A 497 87.41 -86.17 20.73
N THR A 498 87.60 -85.40 19.66
CA THR A 498 88.67 -85.66 18.69
C THR A 498 90.05 -85.47 19.30
N TYR A 499 90.28 -84.43 20.10
CA TYR A 499 91.55 -84.24 20.81
C TYR A 499 91.79 -85.31 21.86
N GLU A 500 90.75 -85.75 22.58
CA GLU A 500 90.85 -86.89 23.50
C GLU A 500 91.19 -88.18 22.76
N MET A 501 90.56 -88.45 21.62
CA MET A 501 90.89 -89.58 20.76
C MET A 501 92.33 -89.48 20.25
N GLU A 502 92.79 -88.29 19.83
CA GLU A 502 94.16 -88.05 19.36
C GLU A 502 95.20 -88.23 20.47
N SER A 503 94.94 -87.71 21.67
CA SER A 503 95.86 -87.79 22.81
C SER A 503 96.04 -89.21 23.36
N LYS A 504 95.04 -90.08 23.17
CA LYS A 504 95.08 -91.49 23.59
C LYS A 504 95.69 -92.42 22.53
N ARG A 505 96.13 -91.91 21.37
CA ARG A 505 96.61 -92.74 20.26
C ARG A 505 97.94 -93.43 20.55
N THR A 506 98.00 -94.70 20.17
CA THR A 506 99.25 -95.46 20.01
C THR A 506 99.72 -95.43 18.56
N GLN A 507 101.01 -95.67 18.33
CA GLN A 507 101.64 -95.57 17.00
C GLN A 507 101.05 -96.57 15.98
N LEU A 508 100.48 -97.68 16.45
CA LEU A 508 99.80 -98.68 15.63
C LEU A 508 98.42 -98.21 15.14
N GLU A 509 97.64 -97.53 15.98
CA GLU A 509 96.32 -97.00 15.60
C GLU A 509 96.43 -95.86 14.58
N THR A 510 97.51 -95.07 14.62
CA THR A 510 97.78 -94.07 13.57
C THR A 510 98.10 -94.69 12.22
N GLU A 511 98.77 -95.84 12.17
CA GLU A 511 99.05 -96.55 10.92
C GLU A 511 97.79 -97.21 10.34
N GLU A 512 96.92 -97.73 11.20
CA GLU A 512 95.62 -98.31 10.79
C GLU A 512 94.68 -97.23 10.23
N ILE A 513 94.59 -96.05 10.87
CA ILE A 513 93.81 -94.92 10.36
C ILE A 513 94.39 -94.38 9.04
N VAL A 514 95.72 -94.31 8.89
CA VAL A 514 96.35 -93.93 7.62
C VAL A 514 96.03 -94.97 6.54
N GLY A 515 96.03 -96.26 6.89
CA GLY A 515 95.57 -97.34 6.02
C GLY A 515 94.11 -97.16 5.58
N ASP A 516 93.20 -96.85 6.52
CA ASP A 516 91.79 -96.60 6.24
C ASP A 516 91.56 -95.30 5.47
N LEU A 517 92.34 -94.24 5.70
CA LEU A 517 92.27 -92.99 4.95
C LEU A 517 92.75 -93.20 3.51
N ILE A 518 93.83 -93.98 3.36
CA ILE A 518 94.33 -94.38 2.04
C ILE A 518 93.29 -95.25 1.34
N HIS A 519 92.65 -96.19 2.04
CA HIS A 519 91.65 -97.09 1.46
C HIS A 519 90.32 -96.41 1.11
N ASN A 520 89.82 -95.51 1.96
CA ASN A 520 88.49 -94.91 1.78
C ASN A 520 88.50 -93.58 1.03
N PHE A 521 89.61 -92.82 1.07
CA PHE A 521 89.68 -91.50 0.42
C PHE A 521 90.65 -91.49 -0.77
N LEU A 522 91.90 -91.91 -0.58
CA LEU A 522 92.91 -91.81 -1.65
C LEU A 522 92.70 -92.85 -2.76
N LEU A 523 92.46 -94.12 -2.41
CA LEU A 523 92.28 -95.19 -3.40
C LEU A 523 91.06 -94.94 -4.30
N PRO A 524 89.88 -94.53 -3.79
CA PRO A 524 88.72 -94.24 -4.64
C PRO A 524 88.90 -93.00 -5.51
N ASP A 525 89.61 -91.96 -5.04
CA ASP A 525 89.91 -90.79 -5.86
C ASP A 525 90.98 -91.09 -6.93
N VAL A 526 91.99 -91.90 -6.60
CA VAL A 526 92.96 -92.41 -7.58
C VAL A 526 92.28 -93.35 -8.59
N GLU A 527 91.33 -94.20 -8.16
CA GLU A 527 90.51 -95.01 -9.08
C GLU A 527 89.63 -94.13 -9.97
N LYS A 528 89.04 -93.04 -9.45
CA LYS A 528 88.31 -92.06 -10.28
C LYS A 528 89.24 -91.38 -11.27
N ASP A 529 90.47 -91.04 -10.89
CA ASP A 529 91.45 -90.42 -11.79
C ASP A 529 91.97 -91.41 -12.84
N ILE A 530 92.20 -92.68 -12.50
CA ILE A 530 92.52 -93.76 -13.46
C ILE A 530 91.34 -94.05 -14.39
N MET A 531 90.10 -94.03 -13.87
CA MET A 531 88.87 -94.14 -14.68
C MET A 531 88.74 -92.94 -15.63
N ARG A 532 89.09 -91.73 -15.19
CA ARG A 532 89.17 -90.55 -16.06
C ARG A 532 90.24 -90.75 -17.14
N GLU A 533 91.46 -91.15 -16.81
CA GLU A 533 92.55 -91.38 -17.79
C GLU A 533 92.23 -92.50 -18.80
N LYS A 534 91.65 -93.63 -18.35
CA LYS A 534 91.20 -94.71 -19.25
C LYS A 534 90.01 -94.32 -20.11
N GLY A 535 89.16 -93.41 -19.64
CA GLY A 535 88.10 -92.79 -20.43
C GLY A 535 88.63 -91.90 -21.58
N TYR A 536 89.84 -91.36 -21.45
CA TYR A 536 90.49 -90.56 -22.50
C TYR A 536 91.30 -91.39 -23.51
N SER A 537 91.75 -92.61 -23.17
CA SER A 537 92.51 -93.48 -24.09
C SER A 537 91.65 -94.45 -24.92
N GLY A 538 90.34 -94.52 -24.70
CA GLY A 538 89.41 -95.48 -25.35
C GLY A 538 88.61 -94.95 -26.53
N THR A 539 88.87 -93.73 -27.03
CA THR A 539 88.08 -93.09 -28.12
C THR A 539 88.82 -92.94 -29.45
N TYR A 540 89.75 -93.85 -29.76
CA TYR A 540 90.26 -94.07 -31.13
C TYR A 540 90.59 -95.57 -31.34
N GLY A 541 89.64 -96.35 -31.85
CA GLY A 541 89.91 -97.74 -32.25
C GLY A 541 88.69 -98.65 -32.37
N GLN A 542 88.07 -98.59 -33.56
CA GLN A 542 87.02 -99.46 -34.13
C GLN A 542 85.57 -99.27 -33.68
#